data_AF-A0A956YIT3-F1
#
_entry.id   AF-A0A956YIT3-F1
#
_cell.length_a   1.000
_cell.length_b   1.000
_cell.length_c   1.000
_cell.angle_alpha   90.00
_cell.angle_beta   90.00
_cell.angle_gamma   90.00
#
_symmetry.space_group_name_H-M   'P 1'
#
loop_
_entity.id
_entity.type
_entity.pdbx_description
1 polymer ?
#
loop_
_entity_poly.entity_id
_entity_poly.type
_entity_poly.pdbx_seq_one_letter_code
_entity_poly.pdbx_strand_id
1 'polypeptide(L)'
;MNRMKKLGIIGAVILFAGLVLVACSETTPTATAVPPTEPPTIPPTLATQLPDLEIGSYSVTYDDCPWGGPGTVSVSVDNFGVGDAGPFEVTINNGTTNLDGLTSLGETTASVPFAAGPVGGINAEVDSAQQVVEVDETNNTYTIMFTPPPPCATPTP
;
A
#
# COMPACT_ATOMS: atom_id res chain seq x y z
N MET A 1 -44.05 -24.44 -18.42
CA MET A 1 -43.27 -25.31 -19.33
C MET A 1 -42.27 -26.08 -18.49
N ASN A 2 -42.57 -27.36 -18.27
CA ASN A 2 -41.83 -28.32 -17.45
C ASN A 2 -40.37 -28.50 -17.90
N ARG A 3 -39.46 -28.83 -16.95
CA ARG A 3 -38.61 -30.04 -17.03
C ARG A 3 -38.06 -30.44 -15.65
N MET A 4 -38.81 -31.28 -14.93
CA MET A 4 -38.23 -32.26 -14.00
C MET A 4 -37.79 -33.50 -14.78
N LYS A 5 -36.63 -34.07 -14.46
CA LYS A 5 -36.25 -35.44 -14.85
C LYS A 5 -35.73 -36.20 -13.61
N LYS A 6 -36.57 -37.16 -13.21
CA LYS A 6 -36.38 -38.48 -12.54
C LYS A 6 -34.98 -38.82 -11.99
N LEU A 7 -34.80 -39.17 -10.71
CA LEU A 7 -35.26 -40.35 -9.91
C LEU A 7 -34.28 -41.55 -10.00
N GLY A 8 -33.74 -41.95 -8.84
CA GLY A 8 -33.05 -43.22 -8.60
C GLY A 8 -32.91 -43.49 -7.09
N ILE A 9 -33.84 -44.28 -6.56
CA ILE A 9 -33.98 -44.73 -5.16
C ILE A 9 -33.38 -46.14 -5.04
N ILE A 10 -32.59 -46.46 -4.00
CA ILE A 10 -32.46 -47.81 -3.40
C ILE A 10 -32.06 -47.60 -1.93
N GLY A 11 -32.93 -47.75 -0.93
CA GLY A 11 -33.30 -49.00 -0.22
C GLY A 11 -32.64 -48.96 1.18
N ALA A 12 -33.20 -49.36 2.33
CA ALA A 12 -34.32 -50.22 2.74
C ALA A 12 -34.61 -49.83 4.22
N VAL A 13 -35.85 -49.54 4.67
CA VAL A 13 -36.90 -50.46 5.15
C VAL A 13 -36.63 -51.03 6.57
N ILE A 14 -37.60 -50.78 7.49
CA ILE A 14 -38.02 -51.58 8.69
C ILE A 14 -37.15 -51.41 9.97
N LEU A 15 -37.63 -51.26 11.22
CA LEU A 15 -38.96 -51.33 11.85
C LEU A 15 -38.88 -50.72 13.29
N PHE A 16 -39.95 -50.02 13.69
CA PHE A 16 -40.66 -50.07 14.98
C PHE A 16 -40.01 -49.75 16.34
N ALA A 17 -40.77 -48.86 17.01
CA ALA A 17 -41.36 -49.00 18.35
C ALA A 17 -40.60 -48.46 19.56
N GLY A 18 -41.35 -47.67 20.34
CA GLY A 18 -41.11 -47.50 21.77
C GLY A 18 -40.96 -46.05 22.21
N LEU A 19 -42.08 -45.34 22.30
CA LEU A 19 -42.18 -44.09 23.05
C LEU A 19 -41.92 -44.37 24.55
N VAL A 20 -40.89 -43.75 25.13
CA VAL A 20 -40.79 -43.52 26.57
C VAL A 20 -40.46 -42.05 26.77
N LEU A 21 -41.40 -41.33 27.38
CA LEU A 21 -41.21 -39.95 27.84
C LEU A 21 -40.24 -39.97 29.03
N VAL A 22 -39.06 -39.39 28.85
CA VAL A 22 -38.20 -38.96 29.95
C VAL A 22 -38.07 -37.44 29.85
N ALA A 23 -38.62 -36.74 30.84
CA ALA A 23 -38.39 -35.32 31.03
C ALA A 23 -36.95 -35.13 31.53
N CYS A 24 -36.09 -34.62 30.65
CA CYS A 24 -34.82 -34.02 31.02
C CYS A 24 -34.93 -32.53 30.72
N SER A 25 -34.87 -31.71 31.76
CA SER A 25 -34.74 -30.27 31.67
C SER A 25 -33.45 -29.92 30.94
N GLU A 26 -33.55 -29.36 29.74
CA GLU A 26 -32.41 -28.76 29.03
C GLU A 26 -32.00 -27.48 29.77
N THR A 27 -30.94 -27.57 30.56
CA THR A 27 -30.11 -26.41 30.86
C THR A 27 -29.34 -26.05 29.60
N THR A 28 -29.88 -25.12 28.81
CA THR A 28 -29.14 -24.46 27.74
C THR A 28 -27.89 -23.83 28.36
N PRO A 29 -26.66 -24.23 27.98
CA PRO A 29 -25.50 -23.46 28.37
C PRO A 29 -25.61 -22.11 27.65
N THR A 30 -25.75 -21.03 28.42
CA THR A 30 -25.57 -19.67 27.91
C THR A 30 -24.16 -19.58 27.36
N ALA A 31 -24.02 -19.63 26.03
CA ALA A 31 -22.77 -19.32 25.37
C ALA A 31 -22.40 -17.88 25.72
N THR A 32 -21.36 -17.71 26.53
CA THR A 32 -20.71 -16.41 26.70
C THR A 32 -20.19 -16.00 25.33
N ALA A 33 -20.78 -14.96 24.74
CA ALA A 33 -20.31 -14.39 23.51
C ALA A 33 -18.86 -13.93 23.71
N VAL A 34 -17.95 -14.42 22.85
CA VAL A 34 -16.59 -13.86 22.76
C VAL A 34 -16.74 -12.43 22.25
N PRO A 35 -16.19 -11.42 22.95
CA PRO A 35 -16.26 -10.05 22.47
C PRO A 35 -15.59 -9.96 21.08
N PRO A 36 -16.13 -9.16 20.15
CA PRO A 36 -15.48 -8.94 18.86
C PRO A 36 -14.07 -8.40 19.12
N THR A 37 -13.07 -9.00 18.46
CA THR A 37 -11.72 -8.45 18.43
C THR A 37 -11.78 -7.16 17.63
N GLU A 38 -11.78 -6.01 18.31
CA GLU A 38 -11.62 -4.72 17.66
C GLU A 38 -10.25 -4.67 16.95
N PRO A 39 -10.16 -4.07 15.75
CA PRO A 39 -8.87 -3.77 15.13
C PRO A 39 -7.98 -3.02 16.12
N PRO A 40 -6.67 -3.29 16.18
CA PRO A 40 -5.79 -2.59 17.11
C PRO A 40 -5.84 -1.08 16.85
N THR A 41 -6.42 -0.32 17.78
CA THR A 41 -6.45 1.14 17.74
C THR A 41 -5.20 1.67 18.45
N ILE A 42 -4.34 2.39 17.75
CA ILE A 42 -3.19 3.06 18.37
C ILE A 42 -3.72 4.12 19.35
N PRO A 43 -3.20 4.19 20.60
CA PRO A 43 -3.61 5.23 21.54
C PRO A 43 -3.40 6.63 20.94
N PRO A 44 -4.31 7.60 21.13
CA PRO A 44 -4.19 8.93 20.53
C PRO A 44 -2.90 9.67 20.95
N THR A 45 -2.30 9.31 22.09
CA THR A 45 -1.02 9.85 22.56
C THR A 45 0.20 9.32 21.81
N LEU A 46 0.08 8.18 21.14
CA LEU A 46 1.13 7.59 20.30
C LEU A 46 1.02 8.10 18.86
N ALA A 47 -0.20 8.29 18.34
CA ALA A 47 -0.42 8.90 17.03
C ALA A 47 0.17 10.32 16.93
N THR A 48 0.20 11.07 18.05
CA THR A 48 0.86 12.39 18.12
C THR A 48 2.39 12.32 18.23
N GLN A 49 3.03 11.19 17.98
CA GLN A 49 4.50 11.03 18.02
C GLN A 49 5.05 10.20 16.84
N LEU A 50 4.21 9.87 15.85
CA LEU A 50 4.65 9.14 14.67
C LEU A 50 5.17 10.10 13.59
N PRO A 51 6.08 9.64 12.72
CA PRO A 51 6.40 10.32 11.47
C PRO A 51 5.19 10.31 10.51
N ASP A 52 5.27 11.14 9.49
CA ASP A 52 4.30 11.22 8.37
C ASP A 52 5.07 11.68 7.13
N LEU A 53 5.50 10.71 6.32
CA LEU A 53 6.38 10.85 5.17
C LEU A 53 5.54 11.12 3.92
N GLU A 54 5.81 12.23 3.26
CA GLU A 54 5.14 12.63 2.04
C GLU A 54 6.14 13.11 0.99
N ILE A 55 5.79 12.97 -0.28
CA ILE A 55 6.58 13.52 -1.38
C ILE A 55 6.09 14.96 -1.68
N GLY A 56 6.89 15.96 -1.31
CA GLY A 56 6.50 17.37 -1.45
C GLY A 56 6.73 17.97 -2.84
N SER A 57 7.84 17.62 -3.51
CA SER A 57 8.16 18.17 -4.83
C SER A 57 9.04 17.25 -5.66
N TYR A 58 9.27 17.62 -6.93
CA TYR A 58 10.16 16.88 -7.83
C TYR A 58 11.03 17.80 -8.67
N SER A 59 12.16 17.26 -9.14
CA SER A 59 12.99 17.88 -10.15
C SER A 59 13.55 16.84 -11.12
N VAL A 60 13.84 17.29 -12.34
CA VAL A 60 14.39 16.45 -13.41
C VAL A 60 15.58 17.17 -14.00
N THR A 61 16.73 16.53 -14.01
CA THR A 61 17.95 17.01 -14.66
C THR A 61 18.31 16.10 -15.82
N TYR A 62 18.80 16.69 -16.90
CA TYR A 62 19.29 15.97 -18.07
C TYR A 62 20.80 16.21 -18.15
N ASP A 63 21.59 15.14 -18.28
CA ASP A 63 23.05 15.28 -18.35
C ASP A 63 23.47 15.85 -19.72
N ASP A 64 22.75 15.45 -20.77
CA ASP A 64 22.96 15.87 -22.15
C ASP A 64 21.60 16.25 -22.82
N CYS A 65 21.19 15.49 -23.83
CA CYS A 65 19.98 15.70 -24.59
C CYS A 65 18.76 15.20 -23.81
N PRO A 66 17.70 16.04 -23.65
CA PRO A 66 16.48 15.63 -22.96
C PRO A 66 15.76 14.42 -23.58
N TRP A 67 16.06 14.08 -24.83
CA TRP A 67 15.48 12.93 -25.52
C TRP A 67 16.55 11.88 -25.80
N GLY A 68 16.40 10.69 -25.23
CA GLY A 68 17.27 9.53 -25.44
C GLY A 68 18.59 9.54 -24.64
N GLY A 69 18.87 10.60 -23.89
CA GLY A 69 20.04 10.70 -23.01
C GLY A 69 19.77 10.22 -21.57
N PRO A 70 20.83 10.07 -20.75
CA PRO A 70 20.67 9.89 -19.31
C PRO A 70 20.22 11.18 -18.63
N GLY A 71 19.57 11.03 -17.49
CA GLY A 71 19.28 12.12 -16.57
C GLY A 71 19.03 11.61 -15.17
N THR A 72 18.67 12.51 -14.26
CA THR A 72 18.29 12.18 -12.88
C THR A 72 16.90 12.71 -12.58
N VAL A 73 16.05 11.87 -11.97
CA VAL A 73 14.82 12.32 -11.32
C VAL A 73 15.09 12.38 -9.82
N SER A 74 14.67 13.47 -9.20
CA SER A 74 14.72 13.65 -7.76
C SER A 74 13.34 14.00 -7.23
N VAL A 75 13.00 13.50 -6.05
CA VAL A 75 11.83 13.91 -5.28
C VAL A 75 12.29 14.46 -3.93
N SER A 76 11.62 15.51 -3.46
CA SER A 76 11.72 15.93 -2.06
C SER A 76 10.84 15.03 -1.22
N VAL A 77 11.38 14.57 -0.10
CA VAL A 77 10.68 13.76 0.89
C VAL A 77 10.63 14.57 2.17
N ASP A 78 9.43 14.85 2.63
CA ASP A 78 9.13 15.61 3.83
C ASP A 78 8.60 14.67 4.92
N ASN A 79 8.97 14.91 6.17
CA ASN A 79 8.32 14.28 7.32
C ASN A 79 7.45 15.33 8.03
N PHE A 80 6.15 15.40 7.73
CA PHE A 80 5.21 16.31 8.41
C PHE A 80 4.86 15.87 9.83
N GLY A 81 5.24 14.65 10.20
CA GLY A 81 5.05 14.09 11.52
C GLY A 81 5.96 14.74 12.55
N VAL A 82 5.53 14.64 13.81
CA VAL A 82 6.31 15.10 14.97
C VAL A 82 7.23 14.00 15.52
N GLY A 83 7.18 12.79 14.96
CA GLY A 83 8.12 11.70 15.20
C GLY A 83 9.25 11.64 14.18
N ASP A 84 10.38 11.06 14.58
CA ASP A 84 11.47 10.74 13.67
C ASP A 84 11.18 9.44 12.92
N ALA A 85 11.43 9.42 11.61
CA ALA A 85 11.41 8.21 10.80
C ALA A 85 12.79 7.51 10.88
N GLY A 86 12.77 6.19 11.14
CA GLY A 86 13.95 5.34 10.97
C GLY A 86 14.32 5.15 9.49
N PRO A 87 15.31 4.30 9.15
CA PRO A 87 15.66 4.06 7.75
C PRO A 87 14.49 3.52 6.91
N PHE A 88 14.32 4.05 5.69
CA PHE A 88 13.25 3.66 4.77
C PHE A 88 13.70 3.68 3.30
N GLU A 89 12.95 2.98 2.45
CA GLU A 89 13.18 2.87 1.02
C GLU A 89 12.25 3.80 0.22
N VAL A 90 12.82 4.59 -0.69
CA VAL A 90 12.07 5.37 -1.68
C VAL A 90 12.23 4.74 -3.06
N THR A 91 11.12 4.41 -3.69
CA THR A 91 11.11 4.02 -5.11
C THR A 91 10.74 5.21 -5.97
N ILE A 92 11.43 5.36 -7.10
CA ILE A 92 11.14 6.38 -8.12
C ILE A 92 11.23 5.70 -9.47
N ASN A 93 10.10 5.62 -10.17
CA ASN A 93 9.91 4.83 -11.38
C ASN A 93 10.29 3.36 -11.14
N ASN A 94 11.48 2.95 -11.58
CA ASN A 94 12.00 1.59 -11.41
C ASN A 94 13.33 1.58 -10.63
N GLY A 95 13.75 2.73 -10.11
CA GLY A 95 14.93 2.88 -9.28
C GLY A 95 14.56 2.95 -7.81
N THR A 96 15.54 2.66 -6.97
CA THR A 96 15.38 2.60 -5.52
C THR A 96 16.52 3.36 -4.86
N THR A 97 16.19 4.14 -3.83
CA THR A 97 17.14 4.85 -2.98
C THR A 97 16.79 4.61 -1.52
N ASN A 98 17.78 4.21 -0.72
CA ASN A 98 17.63 4.03 0.72
C ASN A 98 18.04 5.31 1.45
N LEU A 99 17.23 5.73 2.41
CA LEU A 99 17.53 6.85 3.30
C LEU A 99 17.75 6.33 4.72
N ASP A 100 18.74 6.88 5.43
CA ASP A 100 19.09 6.46 6.80
C ASP A 100 18.01 6.84 7.85
N GLY A 101 17.01 7.62 7.42
CA GLY A 101 15.91 8.14 8.23
C GLY A 101 15.69 9.63 7.98
N LEU A 102 14.67 10.18 8.61
CA LEU A 102 14.30 11.59 8.48
C LEU A 102 13.74 12.10 9.80
N THR A 103 14.37 13.15 10.35
CA THR A 103 13.91 13.75 11.60
C THR A 103 12.51 14.35 11.45
N SER A 104 11.81 14.53 12.57
CA SER A 104 10.52 15.24 12.60
C SER A 104 10.59 16.59 11.89
N LEU A 105 9.60 16.92 11.05
CA LEU A 105 9.56 18.17 10.26
C LEU A 105 10.78 18.38 9.35
N GLY A 106 11.54 17.31 9.09
CA GLY A 106 12.70 17.32 8.22
C GLY A 106 12.32 17.16 6.75
N GLU A 107 13.23 17.60 5.88
CA GLU A 107 13.15 17.43 4.43
C GLU A 107 14.46 16.79 3.94
N THR A 108 14.38 15.91 2.97
CA THR A 108 15.53 15.33 2.28
C THR A 108 15.21 15.06 0.81
N THR A 109 16.20 14.64 0.02
CA THR A 109 16.03 14.34 -1.39
C THR A 109 16.39 12.90 -1.70
N ALA A 110 15.50 12.19 -2.38
CA ALA A 110 15.77 10.91 -3.00
C ALA A 110 15.90 11.08 -4.51
N SER A 111 16.91 10.46 -5.10
CA SER A 111 17.21 10.60 -6.53
C SER A 111 17.52 9.25 -7.16
N VAL A 112 17.13 9.07 -8.42
CA VAL A 112 17.47 7.91 -9.24
C VAL A 112 17.86 8.34 -10.65
N PRO A 113 18.78 7.61 -11.32
CA PRO A 113 19.01 7.80 -12.74
C PRO A 113 17.76 7.39 -13.54
N PHE A 114 17.50 8.06 -14.65
CA PHE A 114 16.44 7.71 -15.58
C PHE A 114 16.89 7.86 -17.04
N ALA A 115 16.20 7.14 -17.94
CA ALA A 115 16.36 7.32 -19.37
C ALA A 115 15.39 8.39 -19.85
N ALA A 116 15.93 9.48 -20.40
CA ALA A 116 15.14 10.61 -20.86
C ALA A 116 14.47 10.32 -22.22
N GLY A 117 13.32 10.96 -22.48
CA GLY A 117 12.49 10.66 -23.65
C GLY A 117 11.53 11.80 -24.00
N PRO A 118 10.70 11.64 -25.04
CA PRO A 118 9.73 12.66 -25.46
C PRO A 118 8.56 12.84 -24.49
N VAL A 119 8.38 11.88 -23.57
CA VAL A 119 7.40 11.92 -22.48
C VAL A 119 8.13 11.47 -21.22
N GLY A 120 7.94 12.21 -20.14
CA GLY A 120 8.48 11.89 -18.82
C GLY A 120 7.36 11.52 -17.86
N GLY A 121 7.69 10.67 -16.89
CA GLY A 121 6.79 10.30 -15.80
C GLY A 121 7.59 10.13 -14.52
N ILE A 122 6.95 10.47 -13.41
CA ILE A 122 7.43 10.14 -12.07
C ILE A 122 6.32 9.31 -11.43
N ASN A 123 6.64 8.10 -11.04
CA ASN A 123 5.86 7.27 -10.14
C ASN A 123 6.75 7.00 -8.92
N ALA A 124 6.54 7.72 -7.84
CA ALA A 124 7.36 7.63 -6.65
C ALA A 124 6.54 7.21 -5.45
N GLU A 125 7.17 6.43 -4.57
CA GLU A 125 6.59 5.96 -3.32
C GLU A 125 7.66 6.04 -2.23
N VAL A 126 7.39 6.85 -1.20
CA VAL A 126 8.19 6.90 0.02
C VAL A 126 7.78 5.75 0.95
N ASP A 127 8.75 5.19 1.68
CA ASP A 127 8.58 3.98 2.48
C ASP A 127 7.90 2.82 1.73
N SER A 128 8.32 2.63 0.47
CA SER A 128 7.77 1.60 -0.44
C SER A 128 7.89 0.15 0.07
N ALA A 129 8.70 -0.08 1.10
CA ALA A 129 8.85 -1.38 1.76
C ALA A 129 8.09 -1.48 3.11
N GLN A 130 7.30 -0.46 3.48
CA GLN A 130 6.49 -0.38 4.70
C GLN A 130 7.32 -0.63 5.98
N GLN A 131 8.44 0.07 6.08
CA GLN A 131 9.42 -0.08 7.16
C GLN A 131 9.14 0.85 8.34
N VAL A 132 8.47 1.97 8.08
CA VAL A 132 8.14 3.00 9.07
C VAL A 132 6.64 2.95 9.29
N VAL A 133 6.22 2.99 10.55
CA VAL A 133 4.79 3.12 10.88
C VAL A 133 4.46 4.60 10.97
N GLU A 134 3.48 5.03 10.20
CA GLU A 134 3.19 6.45 9.97
C GLU A 134 1.83 6.85 10.54
N VAL A 135 1.55 8.16 10.58
CA VAL A 135 0.21 8.68 10.93
C VAL A 135 -0.78 8.42 9.80
N ASP A 136 -0.35 8.67 8.57
CA ASP A 136 -1.10 8.42 7.34
C ASP A 136 -0.21 7.60 6.42
N GLU A 137 -0.71 6.44 5.97
CA GLU A 137 0.00 5.55 5.04
C GLU A 137 -0.50 5.76 3.60
N THR A 138 -1.40 6.72 3.39
CA THR A 138 -2.11 6.93 2.13
C THR A 138 -1.56 8.10 1.31
N ASN A 139 -0.66 8.90 1.87
CA ASN A 139 0.03 10.05 1.26
C ASN A 139 1.46 9.73 0.78
N ASN A 140 1.90 8.48 0.89
CA ASN A 140 3.26 8.07 0.51
C ASN A 140 3.50 8.01 -1.01
N THR A 141 2.47 8.19 -1.84
CA THR A 141 2.55 7.99 -3.30
C THR A 141 2.42 9.29 -4.08
N TYR A 142 3.25 9.46 -5.10
CA TYR A 142 3.24 10.60 -6.01
C TYR A 142 3.33 10.14 -7.46
N THR A 143 2.39 10.61 -8.30
CA THR A 143 2.40 10.30 -9.74
C THR A 143 2.15 11.53 -10.59
N ILE A 144 3.03 11.77 -11.56
CA ILE A 144 2.86 12.83 -12.56
C ILE A 144 3.42 12.41 -13.93
N MET A 145 2.81 12.95 -14.98
CA MET A 145 3.33 12.91 -16.34
C MET A 145 3.70 14.33 -16.78
N PHE A 146 4.79 14.46 -17.53
CA PHE A 146 5.26 15.74 -18.04
C PHE A 146 5.83 15.60 -19.45
N THR A 147 5.99 16.74 -20.12
CA THR A 147 6.62 16.80 -21.45
C THR A 147 8.02 17.40 -21.29
N PRO A 148 9.09 16.60 -21.51
CA PRO A 148 10.46 17.08 -21.49
C PRO A 148 10.69 18.18 -22.54
N PRO A 149 11.70 19.04 -22.34
CA PRO A 149 12.13 20.00 -23.37
C PRO A 149 12.42 19.30 -24.71
N PRO A 150 12.35 20.02 -25.84
CA PRO A 150 12.65 19.45 -27.16
C PRO A 150 14.04 18.80 -27.25
N PRO A 151 14.28 17.89 -28.23
CA PRO A 151 15.57 17.27 -28.39
C PRO A 151 16.63 18.32 -28.73
N CYS A 152 17.89 18.03 -28.39
CA CYS A 152 19.00 18.85 -28.87
C CYS A 152 18.99 18.91 -30.40
N ALA A 153 19.30 20.08 -30.95
CA ALA A 153 19.48 20.22 -32.38
C ALA A 153 20.56 19.24 -32.86
N THR A 154 20.27 18.48 -33.92
CA THR A 154 21.30 17.68 -34.59
C THR A 154 22.34 18.64 -35.16
N PRO A 155 23.65 18.45 -34.92
CA PRO A 155 24.66 19.31 -35.52
C PRO A 155 24.56 19.23 -37.05
N THR A 156 24.44 20.39 -37.70
CA THR A 156 24.53 20.48 -39.16
C THR A 156 25.96 20.10 -39.58
N PRO A 157 26.15 19.16 -40.52
CA PRO A 157 27.48 18.73 -40.98
C PRO A 157 28.24 19.82 -41.73
#